data_AF-A0A7C4FQB3-F1
#
_entry.id   AF-A0A7C4FQB3-F1
#
_cell.length_a   1.000
_cell.length_b   1.000
_cell.length_c   1.000
_cell.angle_alpha   90.00
_cell.angle_beta   90.00
_cell.angle_gamma   90.00
#
_symmetry.space_group_name_H-M   'P 1'
#
loop_
_entity.id
_entity.type
_entity.pdbx_description
1 polymer ?
#
loop_
_entity_poly.entity_id
_entity_poly.type
_entity_poly.pdbx_seq_one_letter_code
_entity_poly.pdbx_strand_id
1 'polypeptide(L)'
;MRQKMGHFKEEGKNFVPRLVAWELTRSCNLDCVHCRAAASRGPYEGELTTEEVFRILQEITEVSHPVVILTGGEPLLRHDIVDIAKRASELGLKPVLATNGTLLTEELAIRLKEAGIARVSISLDGADAKAHDSFRMMSGAFEGALQGIEVLKKVGLPFQINTTVTAVNADELPKVHELAKKLGAVAHHIFLLVPVGRGKELSPESLSPERYEELLHWFYEQRERSNLQLKATCAPHYYRILRERARAEGKRVDFNTFGLDAITRGCLAGIGFCFISHTGIVQTCGYLEIPCGDLRKNTFKEIWEGSEVFNKLRDFRNYKGKCGRCEYIRVCGGCRARAYEATGDYLEEEPLCTYKPKKHEGLTSER
;
A
#
# COMPACT_ATOMS: atom_id res chain seq x y z
N MET A 1 -42.60 -23.97 18.56
CA MET A 1 -42.57 -22.57 18.12
C MET A 1 -41.33 -22.36 17.26
N ARG A 2 -41.50 -22.22 15.94
CA ARG A 2 -40.43 -22.04 14.96
C ARG A 2 -39.88 -20.61 15.07
N GLN A 3 -38.67 -20.43 15.58
CA GLN A 3 -37.92 -19.19 15.43
C GLN A 3 -37.13 -19.25 14.12
N LYS A 4 -37.30 -18.19 13.31
CA LYS A 4 -36.84 -18.06 11.93
C LYS A 4 -35.31 -18.11 11.85
N MET A 5 -34.80 -19.03 11.03
CA MET A 5 -33.44 -19.01 10.50
C MET A 5 -33.20 -17.69 9.76
N GLY A 6 -32.31 -16.85 10.27
CA GLY A 6 -31.81 -15.68 9.57
C GLY A 6 -30.82 -16.11 8.49
N HIS A 7 -31.30 -16.25 7.25
CA HIS A 7 -30.43 -16.14 6.08
C HIS A 7 -29.84 -14.73 6.07
N PHE A 8 -28.57 -14.58 6.42
CA PHE A 8 -27.84 -13.35 6.16
C PHE A 8 -27.53 -13.30 4.66
N LYS A 9 -28.43 -12.67 3.89
CA LYS A 9 -28.04 -12.09 2.61
C LYS A 9 -27.09 -10.93 2.90
N GLU A 10 -25.89 -10.93 2.31
CA GLU A 10 -25.02 -9.75 2.25
C GLU A 10 -25.60 -8.72 1.27
N GLU A 11 -26.77 -8.17 1.59
CA GLU A 11 -27.36 -7.07 0.83
C GLU A 11 -26.52 -5.79 1.05
N GLY A 12 -25.89 -5.30 -0.02
CA GLY A 12 -25.65 -3.87 -0.20
C GLY A 12 -24.30 -3.26 0.20
N LYS A 13 -23.19 -4.01 0.30
CA LYS A 13 -21.86 -3.36 0.34
C LYS A 13 -21.37 -3.05 -1.07
N ASN A 14 -21.53 -1.79 -1.47
CA ASN A 14 -20.86 -1.30 -2.67
C ASN A 14 -19.35 -1.21 -2.36
N PHE A 15 -18.56 -2.11 -2.94
CA PHE A 15 -17.10 -2.06 -2.86
C PHE A 15 -16.63 -0.97 -3.81
N VAL A 16 -16.16 0.15 -3.26
CA VAL A 16 -15.78 1.33 -4.04
C VAL A 16 -14.27 1.54 -3.91
N PRO A 17 -13.53 1.79 -5.01
CA PRO A 17 -12.11 2.06 -4.92
C PRO A 17 -11.92 3.38 -4.17
N ARG A 18 -11.08 3.36 -3.12
CA ARG A 18 -10.69 4.54 -2.34
C ARG A 18 -9.26 4.96 -2.65
N LEU A 19 -8.46 4.02 -3.13
CA LEU A 19 -7.05 4.17 -3.45
C LEU A 19 -6.78 3.45 -4.78
N VAL A 20 -6.14 4.14 -5.71
CA VAL A 20 -5.62 3.52 -6.94
C VAL A 20 -4.14 3.84 -7.00
N ALA A 21 -3.28 2.81 -6.90
CA ALA A 21 -1.86 3.00 -7.13
C ALA A 21 -1.54 2.72 -8.59
N TRP A 22 -0.80 3.62 -9.22
CA TRP A 22 -0.53 3.53 -10.65
C TRP A 22 0.97 3.61 -10.89
N GLU A 23 1.56 2.49 -11.31
CA GLU A 23 2.93 2.45 -11.85
C GLU A 23 2.90 3.08 -13.24
N LEU A 24 3.20 4.37 -13.34
CA LEU A 24 3.13 5.11 -14.60
C LEU A 24 4.31 4.80 -15.53
N THR A 25 5.45 4.41 -14.97
CA THR A 25 6.63 3.96 -15.68
C THR A 25 7.30 2.87 -14.87
N ARG A 26 8.00 1.94 -15.52
CA ARG A 26 8.87 0.98 -14.81
C ARG A 26 10.32 1.44 -14.75
N SER A 27 10.69 2.50 -15.48
CA SER A 27 12.03 3.09 -15.43
C SER A 27 12.34 3.62 -14.02
N CYS A 28 13.55 3.38 -13.53
CA CYS A 28 14.02 3.88 -12.24
C CYS A 28 15.51 4.28 -12.32
N ASN A 29 15.90 5.31 -11.58
CA ASN A 29 17.30 5.73 -11.47
C ASN A 29 18.07 5.01 -10.35
N LEU A 30 17.42 4.08 -9.62
CA LEU A 30 17.97 3.28 -8.51
C LEU A 30 17.68 1.78 -8.71
N ASP A 31 18.47 0.91 -8.08
CA ASP A 31 18.39 -0.55 -8.19
C ASP A 31 18.15 -1.26 -6.84
N CYS A 32 17.28 -0.68 -6.00
CA CYS A 32 16.99 -1.13 -4.63
C CYS A 32 16.81 -2.66 -4.47
N VAL A 33 17.35 -3.24 -3.39
CA VAL A 33 17.34 -4.69 -3.14
C VAL A 33 15.93 -5.28 -2.97
N HIS A 34 14.98 -4.49 -2.47
CA HIS A 34 13.60 -4.94 -2.18
C HIS A 34 12.62 -4.65 -3.32
N CYS A 35 13.09 -4.12 -4.45
CA CYS A 35 12.22 -3.54 -5.47
C CYS A 35 11.23 -4.56 -6.03
N ARG A 36 9.94 -4.32 -5.74
CA ARG A 36 8.80 -5.09 -6.24
C ARG A 36 8.77 -5.18 -7.76
N ALA A 37 9.01 -4.06 -8.44
CA ALA A 37 8.97 -3.99 -9.90
C ALA A 37 10.23 -4.56 -10.57
N ALA A 38 11.27 -4.89 -9.79
CA ALA A 38 12.62 -5.15 -10.29
C ALA A 38 13.06 -4.11 -11.33
N ALA A 39 12.69 -2.85 -11.09
CA ALA A 39 12.94 -1.73 -11.99
C ALA A 39 14.44 -1.44 -12.09
N SER A 40 14.89 -1.08 -13.29
CA SER A 40 16.22 -0.58 -13.60
C SER A 40 16.11 0.69 -14.43
N ARG A 41 17.25 1.26 -14.86
CA ARG A 41 17.22 2.29 -15.90
C ARG A 41 16.61 1.68 -17.17
N GLY A 42 15.50 2.26 -17.62
CA GLY A 42 14.75 1.80 -18.79
C GLY A 42 15.45 2.13 -20.13
N PRO A 43 14.71 2.18 -21.25
CA PRO A 43 13.25 2.18 -21.34
C PRO A 43 12.60 0.81 -21.12
N TYR A 44 11.32 0.81 -20.79
CA TYR A 44 10.47 -0.39 -20.78
C TYR A 44 9.43 -0.28 -21.89
N GLU A 45 9.13 -1.41 -22.54
CA GLU A 45 8.15 -1.45 -23.62
C GLU A 45 6.70 -1.43 -23.12
N GLY A 46 5.80 -0.90 -23.94
CA GLY A 46 4.36 -1.00 -23.71
C GLY A 46 3.80 -0.04 -22.65
N GLU A 47 4.60 0.90 -22.14
CA GLU A 47 4.12 1.97 -21.24
C GLU A 47 2.93 2.72 -21.86
N LEU A 48 1.93 3.05 -21.03
CA LEU A 48 0.75 3.79 -21.47
C LEU A 48 1.11 5.20 -21.93
N THR A 49 0.57 5.63 -23.07
CA THR A 49 0.72 7.01 -23.55
C THR A 49 -0.01 8.00 -22.63
N THR A 50 0.30 9.29 -22.76
CA THR A 50 -0.39 10.35 -22.01
C THR A 50 -1.90 10.33 -22.24
N GLU A 51 -2.33 10.12 -23.48
CA GLU A 51 -3.74 10.05 -23.88
C GLU A 51 -4.44 8.84 -23.25
N GLU A 52 -3.77 7.68 -23.24
CA GLU A 52 -4.29 6.49 -22.56
C GLU A 52 -4.46 6.74 -21.06
N VAL A 53 -3.47 7.38 -20.43
CA VAL A 53 -3.53 7.74 -19.00
C VAL A 53 -4.70 8.70 -18.74
N PHE A 54 -4.89 9.73 -19.56
CA PHE A 54 -5.97 10.70 -19.39
C PHE A 54 -7.36 10.07 -19.54
N ARG A 55 -7.52 9.16 -20.52
CA ARG A 55 -8.76 8.39 -20.68
C ARG A 55 -9.04 7.55 -19.45
N ILE A 56 -8.05 6.80 -18.95
CA ILE A 56 -8.23 5.93 -17.78
C ILE A 56 -8.53 6.76 -16.52
N LEU A 57 -7.92 7.93 -16.34
CA LEU A 57 -8.27 8.84 -15.24
C LEU A 57 -9.75 9.23 -15.29
N GLN A 58 -10.28 9.54 -16.48
CA GLN A 58 -11.71 9.80 -16.68
C GLN A 58 -12.57 8.59 -16.30
N GLU A 59 -12.22 7.39 -16.78
CA GLU A 59 -12.95 6.15 -16.46
C GLU A 59 -12.98 5.83 -14.96
N ILE A 60 -11.90 6.16 -14.22
CA ILE A 60 -11.87 6.00 -12.76
C ILE A 60 -12.98 6.84 -12.11
N THR A 61 -13.20 8.09 -12.57
CA THR A 61 -14.24 8.99 -12.01
C THR A 61 -15.65 8.48 -12.17
N GLU A 62 -15.90 7.62 -13.16
CA GLU A 62 -17.20 6.99 -13.41
C GLU A 62 -17.55 5.95 -12.34
N VAL A 63 -16.54 5.44 -11.61
CA VAL A 63 -16.71 4.49 -10.51
C VAL A 63 -16.61 5.19 -9.16
N SER A 64 -15.59 6.02 -8.95
CA SER A 64 -15.39 6.76 -7.69
C SER A 64 -14.37 7.90 -7.82
N HIS A 65 -14.17 8.65 -6.74
CA HIS A 65 -13.15 9.70 -6.66
C HIS A 65 -12.05 9.32 -5.66
N PRO A 66 -11.19 8.33 -5.99
CA PRO A 66 -10.15 7.84 -5.09
C PRO A 66 -8.98 8.80 -4.95
N VAL A 67 -8.13 8.53 -3.96
CA VAL A 67 -6.75 8.99 -3.98
C VAL A 67 -5.99 8.21 -5.03
N VAL A 68 -5.34 8.90 -5.96
CA VAL A 68 -4.52 8.29 -7.01
C VAL A 68 -3.05 8.44 -6.63
N ILE A 69 -2.38 7.32 -6.35
CA ILE A 69 -0.97 7.29 -5.99
C ILE A 69 -0.18 7.12 -7.29
N LEU A 70 0.39 8.22 -7.78
CA LEU A 70 1.29 8.25 -8.92
C LEU A 70 2.63 7.68 -8.47
N THR A 71 2.99 6.52 -8.99
CA THR A 71 4.21 5.78 -8.65
C THR A 71 4.83 5.19 -9.91
N GLY A 72 5.77 4.26 -9.77
CA GLY A 72 6.49 3.67 -10.88
C GLY A 72 7.54 2.66 -10.43
N GLY A 73 8.58 2.53 -11.26
CA GLY A 73 9.94 2.59 -10.76
C GLY A 73 10.16 3.94 -10.07
N GLU A 74 10.58 4.96 -10.83
CA GLU A 74 10.62 6.36 -10.39
C GLU A 74 9.70 7.23 -11.26
N PRO A 75 8.55 7.72 -10.73
CA PRO A 75 7.60 8.50 -11.52
C PRO A 75 8.18 9.82 -12.05
N LEU A 76 9.19 10.41 -11.39
CA LEU A 76 9.81 11.66 -11.84
C LEU A 76 10.67 11.50 -13.11
N LEU A 77 10.92 10.27 -13.57
CA LEU A 77 11.52 10.02 -14.88
C LEU A 77 10.52 10.14 -16.03
N ARG A 78 9.21 10.20 -15.73
CA ARG A 78 8.17 10.31 -16.74
C ARG A 78 7.95 11.79 -17.10
N HIS A 79 8.09 12.11 -18.39
CA HIS A 79 8.13 13.50 -18.87
C HIS A 79 6.82 14.29 -18.66
N ASP A 80 5.67 13.61 -18.66
CA ASP A 80 4.32 14.16 -18.54
C ASP A 80 3.73 14.02 -17.11
N ILE A 81 4.56 13.72 -16.09
CA ILE A 81 4.07 13.46 -14.72
C ILE A 81 3.27 14.63 -14.13
N VAL A 82 3.68 15.86 -14.44
CA VAL A 82 2.99 17.09 -13.99
C VAL A 82 1.63 17.21 -14.66
N ASP A 83 1.54 16.90 -15.96
CA ASP A 83 0.30 16.98 -16.73
C ASP A 83 -0.70 15.90 -16.27
N ILE A 84 -0.21 14.69 -15.97
CA ILE A 84 -1.01 13.61 -15.37
C ILE A 84 -1.56 14.03 -14.01
N ALA A 85 -0.74 14.60 -13.14
CA ALA A 85 -1.17 15.09 -11.84
C ALA A 85 -2.25 16.18 -11.99
N LYS A 86 -2.02 17.14 -12.88
CA LYS A 86 -2.94 18.23 -13.19
C LYS A 86 -4.28 17.70 -13.69
N ARG A 87 -4.26 16.78 -14.66
CA ARG A 87 -5.47 16.16 -15.20
C ARG A 87 -6.26 15.40 -14.14
N ALA A 88 -5.57 14.65 -13.26
CA ALA A 88 -6.23 13.96 -12.16
C ALA A 88 -6.92 14.94 -11.20
N SER A 89 -6.24 16.03 -10.83
CA SER A 89 -6.80 17.08 -9.98
C SER A 89 -8.01 17.78 -10.59
N GLU A 90 -7.95 18.15 -11.88
CA GLU A 90 -9.06 18.76 -12.63
C GLU A 90 -10.31 17.87 -12.70
N LEU A 91 -10.10 16.56 -12.68
CA LEU A 91 -11.16 15.55 -12.65
C LEU A 91 -11.75 15.33 -11.23
N GLY A 92 -11.30 16.08 -10.22
CA GLY A 92 -11.75 15.94 -8.84
C GLY A 92 -11.14 14.74 -8.10
N LEU A 93 -10.14 14.08 -8.70
CA LEU A 93 -9.35 13.05 -8.01
C LEU A 93 -8.33 13.71 -7.09
N LYS A 94 -7.79 12.93 -6.14
CA LYS A 94 -6.74 13.41 -5.24
C LYS A 94 -5.39 12.77 -5.56
N PRO A 95 -4.58 13.35 -6.46
CA PRO A 95 -3.29 12.78 -6.80
C PRO A 95 -2.28 12.97 -5.67
N VAL A 96 -1.50 11.93 -5.40
CA VAL A 96 -0.34 11.95 -4.49
C VAL A 96 0.83 11.27 -5.18
N LEU A 97 2.05 11.68 -4.87
CA LEU A 97 3.25 11.19 -5.55
C LEU A 97 4.05 10.26 -4.63
N ALA A 98 4.57 9.16 -5.16
CA ALA A 98 5.53 8.30 -4.45
C ALA A 98 6.85 8.23 -5.23
N THR A 99 7.91 8.85 -4.69
CA THR A 99 9.22 9.02 -5.34
C THR A 99 10.36 8.66 -4.38
N ASN A 100 11.53 8.35 -4.92
CA ASN A 100 12.76 8.22 -4.15
C ASN A 100 13.34 9.59 -3.71
N GLY A 101 12.82 10.70 -4.26
CA GLY A 101 13.17 12.07 -3.86
C GLY A 101 14.41 12.65 -4.52
N THR A 102 15.27 11.82 -5.12
CA THR A 102 16.59 12.24 -5.66
C THR A 102 16.52 13.18 -6.86
N LEU A 103 15.35 13.28 -7.52
CA LEU A 103 15.14 14.10 -8.72
C LEU A 103 14.30 15.36 -8.44
N LEU A 104 13.94 15.61 -7.18
CA LEU A 104 13.12 16.78 -6.83
C LEU A 104 13.97 18.06 -6.89
N THR A 105 13.53 18.99 -7.72
CA THR A 105 14.00 20.38 -7.75
C THR A 105 12.91 21.31 -7.25
N GLU A 106 13.27 22.52 -6.84
CA GLU A 106 12.29 23.53 -6.40
C GLU A 106 11.28 23.87 -7.49
N GLU A 107 11.74 24.05 -8.73
CA GLU A 107 10.87 24.27 -9.88
C GLU A 107 9.87 23.13 -10.08
N LEU A 108 10.35 21.88 -10.05
CA LEU A 108 9.48 20.71 -10.20
C LEU A 108 8.49 20.58 -9.05
N ALA A 109 8.91 20.83 -7.82
CA ALA A 109 8.04 20.79 -6.65
C ALA A 109 6.95 21.87 -6.69
N ILE A 110 7.25 23.08 -7.17
CA ILE A 110 6.26 24.13 -7.42
C ILE A 110 5.24 23.65 -8.45
N ARG A 111 5.70 23.15 -9.61
CA ARG A 111 4.83 22.64 -10.68
C ARG A 111 3.93 21.48 -10.20
N LEU A 112 4.47 20.55 -9.40
CA LEU A 112 3.70 19.45 -8.81
C LEU A 112 2.62 19.96 -7.84
N LYS A 113 2.95 20.95 -7.01
CA LYS A 113 1.99 21.58 -6.08
C LYS A 113 0.88 22.30 -6.85
N GLU A 114 1.22 23.08 -7.87
CA GLU A 114 0.27 23.79 -8.73
C GLU A 114 -0.62 22.81 -9.54
N ALA A 115 -0.07 21.67 -9.94
CA ALA A 115 -0.83 20.58 -10.56
C ALA A 115 -1.80 19.87 -9.59
N GLY A 116 -1.77 20.19 -8.29
CA GLY A 116 -2.71 19.64 -7.30
C GLY A 116 -2.23 18.38 -6.60
N ILE A 117 -0.92 18.04 -6.64
CA ILE A 117 -0.37 16.99 -5.79
C ILE A 117 -0.64 17.34 -4.32
N ALA A 118 -1.40 16.48 -3.65
CA ALA A 118 -1.81 16.74 -2.27
C ALA A 118 -0.77 16.33 -1.23
N ARG A 119 0.17 15.44 -1.60
CA ARG A 119 1.22 14.91 -0.73
C ARG A 119 2.27 14.17 -1.54
N VAL A 120 3.53 14.22 -1.08
CA VAL A 120 4.63 13.42 -1.64
C VAL A 120 5.12 12.42 -0.60
N SER A 121 5.25 11.14 -0.96
CA SER A 121 5.93 10.16 -0.12
C SER A 121 7.36 9.96 -0.59
N ILE A 122 8.30 10.18 0.33
CA ILE A 122 9.74 9.97 0.13
C ILE A 122 10.14 8.68 0.83
N SER A 123 10.92 7.89 0.11
CA SER A 123 11.46 6.62 0.58
C SER A 123 12.67 6.84 1.51
N LEU A 124 12.63 6.33 2.74
CA LEU A 124 13.80 6.24 3.63
C LEU A 124 13.83 4.88 4.34
N ASP A 125 14.82 4.03 4.06
CA ASP A 125 14.94 2.68 4.65
C ASP A 125 16.09 2.50 5.65
N GLY A 126 16.81 3.57 5.95
CA GLY A 126 17.90 3.62 6.92
C GLY A 126 18.00 5.03 7.49
N ALA A 127 18.50 5.16 8.72
CA ALA A 127 18.56 6.45 9.41
C ALA A 127 19.82 7.27 9.05
N ASP A 128 20.75 6.68 8.30
CA ASP A 128 21.95 7.31 7.78
C ASP A 128 22.26 6.84 6.34
N ALA A 129 23.22 7.49 5.71
CA ALA A 129 23.63 7.20 4.34
C ALA A 129 24.11 5.75 4.16
N LYS A 130 24.83 5.18 5.14
CA LYS A 130 25.34 3.81 5.01
C LYS A 130 24.19 2.80 4.95
N ALA A 131 23.25 2.89 5.88
CA ALA A 131 22.11 1.99 5.95
C ALA A 131 21.16 2.18 4.76
N HIS A 132 20.86 3.43 4.39
CA HIS A 132 19.93 3.73 3.32
C HIS A 132 20.51 3.42 1.93
N ASP A 133 21.74 3.86 1.63
CA ASP A 133 22.34 3.71 0.31
C ASP A 133 22.65 2.25 -0.02
N SER A 134 23.06 1.46 0.97
CA SER A 134 23.27 0.01 0.80
C SER A 134 21.96 -0.71 0.48
N PHE A 135 20.84 -0.31 1.11
CA PHE A 135 19.54 -0.90 0.83
C PHE A 135 18.95 -0.42 -0.52
N ARG A 136 19.23 0.82 -0.91
CA ARG A 136 18.78 1.41 -2.19
C ARG A 136 19.74 1.14 -3.35
N MET A 137 20.89 0.51 -3.10
CA MET A 137 21.94 0.19 -4.07
C MET A 137 22.43 1.41 -4.85
N MET A 138 22.52 2.57 -4.20
CA MET A 138 22.96 3.81 -4.83
C MET A 138 23.61 4.74 -3.82
N SER A 139 24.88 5.07 -4.04
CA SER A 139 25.58 6.08 -3.25
C SER A 139 24.93 7.45 -3.44
N GLY A 140 24.69 8.17 -2.34
CA GLY A 140 24.05 9.47 -2.33
C GLY A 140 22.52 9.42 -2.39
N ALA A 141 21.89 8.24 -2.33
CA ALA A 141 20.43 8.14 -2.32
C ALA A 141 19.81 8.79 -1.07
N PHE A 142 20.44 8.61 0.10
CA PHE A 142 20.00 9.23 1.35
C PHE A 142 20.06 10.75 1.27
N GLU A 143 21.20 11.28 0.82
CA GLU A 143 21.40 12.73 0.69
C GLU A 143 20.43 13.32 -0.34
N GLY A 144 20.23 12.66 -1.49
CA GLY A 144 19.26 13.09 -2.48
C GLY A 144 17.81 13.07 -1.95
N ALA A 145 17.45 12.08 -1.13
CA ALA A 145 16.15 12.03 -0.47
C ALA A 145 15.97 13.18 0.54
N LEU A 146 17.00 13.50 1.34
CA LEU A 146 16.98 14.63 2.27
C LEU A 146 16.89 15.98 1.53
N GLN A 147 17.63 16.16 0.44
CA GLN A 147 17.55 17.34 -0.42
C GLN A 147 16.14 17.52 -0.99
N GLY A 148 15.55 16.43 -1.50
CA GLY A 148 14.16 16.44 -1.95
C GLY A 148 13.17 16.82 -0.86
N ILE A 149 13.39 16.38 0.38
CA ILE A 149 12.58 16.77 1.55
C ILE A 149 12.71 18.27 1.85
N GLU A 150 13.91 18.82 1.82
CA GLU A 150 14.11 20.26 2.05
C GLU A 150 13.46 21.11 0.95
N VAL A 151 13.51 20.65 -0.30
CA VAL A 151 12.77 21.26 -1.42
C VAL A 151 11.25 21.28 -1.14
N LEU A 152 10.68 20.16 -0.72
CA LEU A 152 9.25 20.06 -0.42
C LEU A 152 8.84 20.97 0.74
N LYS A 153 9.68 21.08 1.77
CA LYS A 153 9.48 22.00 2.90
C LYS A 153 9.49 23.46 2.44
N LYS A 154 10.47 23.85 1.61
CA LYS A 154 10.58 25.22 1.08
C LYS A 154 9.33 25.64 0.30
N VAL A 155 8.80 24.74 -0.53
CA VAL A 155 7.59 24.98 -1.34
C VAL A 155 6.30 24.84 -0.51
N GLY A 156 6.37 24.27 0.69
CA GLY A 156 5.21 24.00 1.54
C GLY A 156 4.30 22.90 0.99
N LEU A 157 4.89 21.88 0.34
CA LEU A 157 4.20 20.68 -0.13
C LEU A 157 4.37 19.58 0.94
N PRO A 158 3.30 19.14 1.62
CA PRO A 158 3.43 18.16 2.71
C PRO A 158 4.01 16.84 2.21
N PHE A 159 4.89 16.26 3.02
CA PHE A 159 5.55 15.01 2.69
C PHE A 159 5.40 13.97 3.79
N GLN A 160 5.51 12.70 3.40
CA GLN A 160 5.53 11.56 4.31
C GLN A 160 6.74 10.68 4.05
N ILE A 161 7.15 9.92 5.05
CA ILE A 161 8.21 8.91 4.91
C ILE A 161 7.58 7.54 4.70
N ASN A 162 8.06 6.84 3.69
CA ASN A 162 7.78 5.43 3.47
C ASN A 162 9.04 4.61 3.74
N THR A 163 8.90 3.54 4.54
CA THR A 163 10.00 2.65 4.90
C THR A 163 9.60 1.21 4.63
N THR A 164 10.34 0.53 3.77
CA THR A 164 10.21 -0.91 3.58
C THR A 164 10.96 -1.61 4.69
N VAL A 165 10.28 -2.49 5.42
CA VAL A 165 10.82 -3.21 6.57
C VAL A 165 11.09 -4.66 6.18
N THR A 166 12.34 -5.07 6.30
CA THR A 166 12.88 -6.42 6.07
C THR A 166 13.67 -6.87 7.31
N ALA A 167 14.18 -8.11 7.37
CA ALA A 167 15.04 -8.47 8.51
C ALA A 167 16.37 -7.69 8.50
N VAL A 168 16.84 -7.28 7.32
CA VAL A 168 18.09 -6.52 7.15
C VAL A 168 18.02 -5.15 7.83
N ASN A 169 16.87 -4.48 7.81
CA ASN A 169 16.73 -3.11 8.31
C ASN A 169 15.67 -2.93 9.41
N ALA A 170 15.11 -4.01 9.95
CA ALA A 170 14.11 -3.95 11.02
C ALA A 170 14.57 -3.12 12.23
N ASP A 171 15.85 -3.23 12.59
CA ASP A 171 16.42 -2.52 13.73
C ASP A 171 16.71 -1.03 13.46
N GLU A 172 16.68 -0.61 12.19
CA GLU A 172 16.75 0.79 11.79
C GLU A 172 15.40 1.51 11.92
N LEU A 173 14.29 0.76 11.93
CA LEU A 173 12.95 1.34 11.92
C LEU A 173 12.69 2.38 13.04
N PRO A 174 13.08 2.16 14.31
CA PRO A 174 12.94 3.18 15.35
C PRO A 174 13.74 4.45 15.06
N LYS A 175 14.95 4.31 14.51
CA LYS A 175 15.80 5.46 14.16
C LYS A 175 15.22 6.24 12.99
N VAL A 176 14.72 5.54 11.96
CA VAL A 176 14.03 6.16 10.81
C VAL A 176 12.76 6.87 11.26
N HIS A 177 12.01 6.31 12.22
CA HIS A 177 10.84 6.97 12.78
C HIS A 177 11.18 8.29 13.49
N GLU A 178 12.25 8.31 14.30
CA GLU A 178 12.73 9.56 14.91
C GLU A 178 13.26 10.56 13.88
N LEU A 179 13.92 10.08 12.83
CA LEU A 179 14.34 10.94 11.72
C LEU A 179 13.12 11.56 11.01
N ALA A 180 12.07 10.78 10.71
CA ALA A 180 10.85 11.29 10.11
C ALA A 180 10.19 12.41 10.94
N LYS A 181 10.18 12.27 12.28
CA LYS A 181 9.72 13.31 13.21
C LYS A 181 10.58 14.56 13.10
N LYS A 182 11.91 14.42 13.15
CA LYS A 182 12.86 15.54 13.08
C LYS A 182 12.77 16.31 11.76
N LEU A 183 12.54 15.60 10.66
CA LEU A 183 12.39 16.22 9.33
C LEU A 183 11.07 16.99 9.18
N GLY A 184 10.08 16.75 10.05
CA GLY A 184 8.76 17.39 9.98
C GLY A 184 7.82 16.70 9.00
N ALA A 185 7.96 15.39 8.79
CA ALA A 185 7.02 14.62 7.99
C ALA A 185 5.61 14.70 8.60
N VAL A 186 4.57 14.60 7.76
CA VAL A 186 3.17 14.53 8.26
C VAL A 186 2.73 13.10 8.55
N ALA A 187 3.44 12.11 8.00
CA ALA A 187 3.12 10.70 8.16
C ALA A 187 4.38 9.82 8.03
N HIS A 188 4.34 8.65 8.67
CA HIS A 188 5.30 7.58 8.47
C HIS A 188 4.54 6.28 8.19
N HIS A 189 4.67 5.79 6.95
CA HIS A 189 4.05 4.55 6.52
C HIS A 189 5.12 3.47 6.40
N ILE A 190 4.93 2.36 7.13
CA ILE A 190 5.81 1.21 7.02
C ILE A 190 5.24 0.22 6.00
N PHE A 191 6.10 -0.43 5.24
CA PHE A 191 5.76 -1.42 4.24
C PHE A 191 6.47 -2.71 4.61
N LEU A 192 5.71 -3.68 5.13
CA LEU A 192 6.31 -4.97 5.45
C LEU A 192 6.55 -5.72 4.15
N LEU A 193 7.75 -6.25 3.98
CA LEU A 193 8.16 -6.91 2.75
C LEU A 193 7.14 -7.98 2.31
N VAL A 194 6.82 -7.93 1.02
CA VAL A 194 6.21 -9.04 0.29
C VAL A 194 7.29 -9.51 -0.68
N PRO A 195 7.68 -10.79 -0.67
CA PRO A 195 8.84 -11.28 -1.43
C PRO A 195 8.49 -11.41 -2.92
N VAL A 196 8.50 -10.30 -3.65
CA VAL A 196 8.29 -10.22 -5.11
C VAL A 196 9.36 -9.35 -5.75
N GLY A 197 9.56 -9.49 -7.06
CA GLY A 197 10.67 -8.84 -7.76
C GLY A 197 12.01 -9.20 -7.11
N ARG A 198 12.89 -8.20 -6.93
CA ARG A 198 14.17 -8.37 -6.24
C ARG A 198 14.01 -8.73 -4.75
N GLY A 199 12.87 -8.39 -4.15
CA GLY A 199 12.56 -8.77 -2.78
C GLY A 199 12.49 -10.28 -2.54
N LYS A 200 12.40 -11.12 -3.59
CA LYS A 200 12.51 -12.59 -3.48
C LYS A 200 13.87 -13.04 -2.98
N GLU A 201 14.93 -12.33 -3.34
CA GLU A 201 16.30 -12.66 -2.94
C GLU A 201 16.55 -12.38 -1.45
N LEU A 202 15.73 -11.52 -0.84
CA LEU A 202 15.72 -11.24 0.60
C LEU A 202 14.91 -12.29 1.39
N SER A 203 14.21 -13.21 0.72
CA SER A 203 13.32 -14.18 1.35
C SER A 203 14.01 -15.18 2.30
N PRO A 204 15.26 -15.62 2.09
CA PRO A 204 15.97 -16.47 3.06
C PRO A 204 16.23 -15.74 4.39
N GLU A 205 16.26 -14.41 4.36
CA GLU A 205 16.41 -13.50 5.50
C GLU A 205 15.06 -12.89 5.89
N SER A 206 13.95 -13.62 5.75
CA SER A 206 12.64 -13.07 6.10
C SER A 206 12.51 -12.77 7.60
N LEU A 207 11.79 -11.70 7.92
CA LEU A 207 11.35 -11.40 9.28
C LEU A 207 10.57 -12.59 9.85
N SER A 208 11.02 -13.14 10.99
CA SER A 208 10.26 -14.20 11.66
C SER A 208 8.86 -13.72 12.03
N PRO A 209 7.85 -14.61 12.07
CA PRO A 209 6.50 -14.25 12.49
C PRO A 209 6.46 -13.53 13.84
N GLU A 210 7.29 -13.92 14.79
CA GLU A 210 7.40 -13.32 16.13
C GLU A 210 7.98 -11.91 16.07
N ARG A 211 9.08 -11.71 15.33
CA ARG A 211 9.70 -10.38 15.17
C ARG A 211 8.78 -9.43 14.42
N TYR A 212 8.05 -9.93 13.43
CA TYR A 212 7.04 -9.14 12.73
C TYR A 212 5.92 -8.70 13.69
N GLU A 213 5.35 -9.63 14.45
CA GLU A 213 4.34 -9.30 15.46
C GLU A 213 4.87 -8.23 16.45
N GLU A 214 6.10 -8.42 16.97
CA GLU A 214 6.77 -7.46 17.87
C GLU A 214 6.87 -6.05 17.26
N LEU A 215 7.32 -5.94 16.01
CA LEU A 215 7.42 -4.65 15.30
C LEU A 215 6.06 -3.96 15.15
N LEU A 216 4.99 -4.72 14.95
CA LEU A 216 3.64 -4.14 14.87
C LEU A 216 3.11 -3.68 16.23
N HIS A 217 3.46 -4.38 17.31
CA HIS A 217 3.19 -3.93 18.66
C HIS A 217 3.96 -2.65 18.99
N TRP A 218 5.24 -2.57 18.62
CA TRP A 218 6.04 -1.35 18.72
C TRP A 218 5.44 -0.21 17.90
N PHE A 219 4.96 -0.49 16.68
CA PHE A 219 4.35 0.51 15.80
C PHE A 219 3.03 1.05 16.37
N TYR A 220 2.23 0.21 17.05
CA TYR A 220 1.05 0.65 17.78
C TYR A 220 1.41 1.65 18.89
N GLU A 221 2.47 1.37 19.65
CA GLU A 221 2.92 2.24 20.75
C GLU A 221 3.38 3.62 20.27
N GLN A 222 3.83 3.74 19.02
CA GLN A 222 4.25 5.03 18.48
C GLN A 222 3.09 6.00 18.24
N ARG A 223 1.83 5.53 18.16
CA ARG A 223 0.66 6.40 17.96
C ARG A 223 0.51 7.46 19.04
N GLU A 224 0.80 7.10 20.28
CA GLU A 224 0.68 8.01 21.44
C GLU A 224 1.98 8.82 21.67
N ARG A 225 3.07 8.47 20.96
CA ARG A 225 4.40 9.06 21.13
C ARG A 225 4.81 9.99 19.98
N SER A 226 3.95 10.11 18.98
CA SER A 226 4.25 10.80 17.73
C SER A 226 2.99 11.43 17.14
N ASN A 227 3.13 12.65 16.62
CA ASN A 227 2.07 13.33 15.89
C ASN A 227 1.99 12.90 14.41
N LEU A 228 2.85 11.95 13.99
CA LEU A 228 2.84 11.41 12.65
C LEU A 228 1.58 10.57 12.41
N GLN A 229 0.95 10.73 11.24
CA GLN A 229 -0.01 9.73 10.78
C GLN A 229 0.73 8.41 10.53
N LEU A 230 0.32 7.35 11.23
CA LEU A 230 0.95 6.03 11.15
C LEU A 230 0.08 5.05 10.35
N LYS A 231 0.67 4.39 9.37
CA LYS A 231 0.00 3.32 8.61
C LYS A 231 0.92 2.14 8.37
N ALA A 232 0.44 0.96 8.74
CA ALA A 232 1.10 -0.30 8.44
C ALA A 232 0.57 -0.84 7.09
N THR A 233 1.40 -0.79 6.06
CA THR A 233 1.09 -1.24 4.70
C THR A 233 1.66 -2.63 4.48
N CYS A 234 0.93 -3.46 3.73
CA CYS A 234 1.21 -4.89 3.60
C CYS A 234 1.28 -5.62 4.95
N ALA A 235 0.69 -5.05 6.01
CA ALA A 235 0.66 -5.62 7.34
C ALA A 235 -0.75 -5.70 7.96
N PRO A 236 -1.65 -6.52 7.41
CA PRO A 236 -3.02 -6.56 7.87
C PRO A 236 -3.19 -6.96 9.34
N HIS A 237 -2.23 -7.70 9.91
CA HIS A 237 -2.17 -8.07 11.33
C HIS A 237 -2.31 -6.87 12.27
N TYR A 238 -1.80 -5.72 11.85
CA TYR A 238 -1.83 -4.50 12.64
C TYR A 238 -3.25 -4.11 13.07
N TYR A 239 -4.25 -4.36 12.22
CA TYR A 239 -5.65 -4.02 12.52
C TYR A 239 -6.32 -5.01 13.48
N ARG A 240 -5.80 -6.23 13.63
CA ARG A 240 -6.11 -7.11 14.77
C ARG A 240 -5.46 -6.57 16.03
N ILE A 241 -4.14 -6.35 16.01
CA ILE A 241 -3.36 -5.88 17.16
C ILE A 241 -3.96 -4.61 17.74
N LEU A 242 -4.33 -3.65 16.89
CA LEU A 242 -4.98 -2.41 17.28
C LEU A 242 -6.24 -2.67 18.11
N ARG A 243 -7.08 -3.62 17.71
CA ARG A 243 -8.33 -3.95 18.41
C ARG A 243 -8.10 -4.73 19.69
N GLU A 244 -7.12 -5.62 19.71
CA GLU A 244 -6.72 -6.36 20.92
C GLU A 244 -6.15 -5.41 21.97
N ARG A 245 -5.22 -4.53 21.58
CA ARG A 245 -4.64 -3.48 22.44
C ARG A 245 -5.70 -2.51 22.92
N ALA A 246 -6.53 -1.96 22.02
CA ALA A 246 -7.60 -1.04 22.40
C ALA A 246 -8.55 -1.67 23.43
N ARG A 247 -8.93 -2.95 23.24
CA ARG A 247 -9.75 -3.67 24.21
C ARG A 247 -9.05 -3.83 25.56
N ALA A 248 -7.76 -4.20 25.56
CA ALA A 248 -6.97 -4.35 26.79
C ALA A 248 -6.79 -3.01 27.54
N GLU A 249 -6.71 -1.90 26.79
CA GLU A 249 -6.60 -0.54 27.32
C GLU A 249 -7.96 0.09 27.67
N GLY A 250 -9.09 -0.61 27.44
CA GLY A 250 -10.42 -0.06 27.65
C GLY A 250 -10.82 1.05 26.66
N LYS A 251 -10.11 1.19 25.55
CA LYS A 251 -10.37 2.19 24.50
C LYS A 251 -11.41 1.68 23.49
N ARG A 252 -12.32 2.57 23.08
CA ARG A 252 -13.27 2.29 22.00
C ARG A 252 -12.59 2.46 20.64
N VAL A 253 -12.79 1.51 19.74
CA VAL A 253 -12.28 1.59 18.36
C VAL A 253 -13.28 2.36 17.50
N ASP A 254 -13.13 3.68 17.46
CA ASP A 254 -13.92 4.59 16.64
C ASP A 254 -13.04 5.68 15.99
N PHE A 255 -13.67 6.50 15.14
CA PHE A 255 -12.97 7.54 14.39
C PHE A 255 -12.32 8.61 15.29
N ASN A 256 -12.88 8.89 16.46
CA ASN A 256 -12.33 9.91 17.36
C ASN A 256 -11.04 9.43 18.03
N THR A 257 -10.96 8.13 18.31
CA THR A 257 -9.80 7.55 19.01
C THR A 257 -8.72 7.06 18.04
N PHE A 258 -9.11 6.44 16.93
CA PHE A 258 -8.17 5.81 15.99
C PHE A 258 -8.29 6.32 14.54
N GLY A 259 -9.08 7.37 14.30
CA GLY A 259 -9.22 7.96 12.97
C GLY A 259 -9.70 6.97 11.91
N LEU A 260 -9.07 7.04 10.74
CA LEU A 260 -9.36 6.14 9.61
C LEU A 260 -9.07 4.66 9.94
N ASP A 261 -8.19 4.37 10.90
CA ASP A 261 -7.83 2.98 11.22
C ASP A 261 -8.95 2.22 11.93
N ALA A 262 -9.89 2.92 12.57
CA ALA A 262 -11.07 2.31 13.15
C ALA A 262 -12.04 1.75 12.09
N ILE A 263 -12.14 2.42 10.94
CA ILE A 263 -13.16 2.18 9.91
C ILE A 263 -12.61 1.56 8.62
N THR A 264 -11.31 1.24 8.60
CA THR A 264 -10.64 0.57 7.49
C THR A 264 -10.33 -0.90 7.81
N ARG A 265 -9.81 -1.61 6.80
CA ARG A 265 -9.32 -2.99 6.88
C ARG A 265 -7.83 -3.02 6.57
N GLY A 266 -7.14 -4.03 7.09
CA GLY A 266 -5.73 -4.30 6.82
C GLY A 266 -5.43 -4.57 5.36
N CYS A 267 -6.03 -5.61 4.77
CA CYS A 267 -5.94 -5.83 3.33
C CYS A 267 -7.10 -5.15 2.60
N LEU A 268 -6.78 -4.19 1.73
CA LEU A 268 -7.74 -3.47 0.88
C LEU A 268 -7.76 -3.97 -0.57
N ALA A 269 -6.90 -4.93 -0.92
CA ALA A 269 -6.72 -5.41 -2.29
C ALA A 269 -8.04 -5.94 -2.88
N GLY A 270 -8.45 -5.37 -4.02
CA GLY A 270 -9.73 -5.69 -4.69
C GLY A 270 -11.00 -5.21 -3.96
N ILE A 271 -10.87 -4.54 -2.81
CA ILE A 271 -11.99 -4.13 -1.94
C ILE A 271 -12.16 -2.61 -1.94
N GLY A 272 -11.06 -1.90 -1.70
CA GLY A 272 -10.99 -0.44 -1.76
C GLY A 272 -9.65 0.05 -2.31
N PHE A 273 -8.83 -0.87 -2.81
CA PHE A 273 -7.53 -0.62 -3.42
C PHE A 273 -7.39 -1.49 -4.68
N CYS A 274 -6.85 -0.92 -5.75
CA CYS A 274 -6.27 -1.66 -6.86
C CYS A 274 -4.96 -1.01 -7.30
N PHE A 275 -4.22 -1.76 -8.10
CA PHE A 275 -2.99 -1.31 -8.74
C PHE A 275 -3.14 -1.35 -10.26
N ILE A 276 -2.60 -0.37 -10.96
CA ILE A 276 -2.54 -0.31 -12.42
C ILE A 276 -1.05 -0.35 -12.81
N SER A 277 -0.66 -1.33 -13.62
CA SER A 277 0.71 -1.45 -14.15
C SER A 277 1.01 -0.37 -15.20
N HIS A 278 2.29 -0.20 -15.52
CA HIS A 278 2.73 0.68 -16.61
C HIS A 278 2.13 0.32 -17.98
N THR A 279 1.69 -0.92 -18.17
CA THR A 279 1.05 -1.41 -19.40
C THR A 279 -0.48 -1.39 -19.37
N GLY A 280 -1.10 -0.91 -18.28
CA GLY A 280 -2.57 -0.85 -18.14
C GLY A 280 -3.23 -2.12 -17.62
N ILE A 281 -2.46 -3.07 -17.09
CA ILE A 281 -3.01 -4.26 -16.42
C ILE A 281 -3.44 -3.89 -15.01
N VAL A 282 -4.72 -4.13 -14.70
CA VAL A 282 -5.27 -3.93 -13.36
C VAL A 282 -4.99 -5.15 -12.50
N GLN A 283 -4.57 -4.92 -11.26
CA GLN A 283 -4.25 -5.94 -10.27
C GLN A 283 -4.88 -5.58 -8.91
N THR A 284 -5.02 -6.57 -8.04
CA THR A 284 -5.60 -6.37 -6.69
C THR A 284 -4.72 -5.52 -5.80
N CYS A 285 -3.41 -5.69 -5.89
CA CYS A 285 -2.40 -4.81 -5.31
C CYS A 285 -1.10 -4.95 -6.10
N GLY A 286 -0.15 -4.01 -5.93
CA GLY A 286 1.09 -4.03 -6.71
C GLY A 286 1.99 -5.25 -6.46
N TYR A 287 1.75 -5.98 -5.37
CA TYR A 287 2.55 -7.16 -4.99
C TYR A 287 1.88 -8.49 -5.34
N LEU A 288 0.64 -8.49 -5.83
CA LEU A 288 -0.05 -9.70 -6.27
C LEU A 288 -0.24 -9.61 -7.78
N GLU A 289 0.69 -10.23 -8.52
CA GLU A 289 0.79 -10.12 -9.98
C GLU A 289 -0.23 -11.00 -10.73
N ILE A 290 -1.49 -10.96 -10.30
CA ILE A 290 -2.60 -11.64 -10.96
C ILE A 290 -3.40 -10.60 -11.75
N PRO A 291 -3.48 -10.74 -13.08
CA PRO A 291 -4.23 -9.81 -13.92
C PRO A 291 -5.71 -9.91 -13.60
N CYS A 292 -6.33 -8.76 -13.34
CA CYS A 292 -7.76 -8.61 -13.09
C CYS A 292 -8.50 -8.06 -14.32
N GLY A 293 -7.77 -7.43 -15.25
CA GLY A 293 -8.27 -6.90 -16.52
C GLY A 293 -7.20 -6.04 -17.23
N ASP A 294 -7.49 -5.63 -18.46
CA ASP A 294 -6.58 -4.84 -19.32
C ASP A 294 -7.30 -3.56 -19.79
N LEU A 295 -6.81 -2.40 -19.37
CA LEU A 295 -7.45 -1.11 -19.66
C LEU A 295 -7.36 -0.68 -21.12
N ARG A 296 -6.58 -1.38 -21.96
CA ARG A 296 -6.63 -1.19 -23.42
C ARG A 296 -7.81 -1.93 -24.06
N LYS A 297 -8.41 -2.88 -23.36
CA LYS A 297 -9.49 -3.75 -23.85
C LYS A 297 -10.81 -3.56 -23.10
N ASN A 298 -10.72 -3.14 -21.84
CA ASN A 298 -11.85 -2.99 -20.94
C ASN A 298 -11.85 -1.60 -20.31
N THR A 299 -13.02 -1.12 -19.93
CA THR A 299 -13.14 0.08 -19.09
C THR A 299 -12.74 -0.23 -17.65
N PHE A 300 -12.31 0.78 -16.89
CA PHE A 300 -12.02 0.61 -15.46
C PHE A 300 -13.23 0.04 -14.68
N LYS A 301 -14.45 0.47 -15.03
CA LYS A 301 -15.69 -0.01 -14.39
C LYS A 301 -15.94 -1.49 -14.61
N GLU A 302 -15.83 -1.98 -15.86
CA GLU A 302 -16.00 -3.39 -16.19
C GLU A 302 -15.04 -4.27 -15.38
N ILE A 303 -13.79 -3.85 -15.25
CA ILE A 303 -12.79 -4.58 -14.48
C ILE A 303 -13.14 -4.55 -12.99
N TRP A 304 -13.43 -3.37 -12.43
CA TRP A 304 -13.69 -3.21 -11.01
C TRP A 304 -14.93 -3.99 -10.56
N GLU A 305 -16.01 -3.99 -11.33
CA GLU A 305 -17.26 -4.67 -10.98
C GLU A 305 -17.24 -6.16 -11.38
N GLY A 306 -16.60 -6.51 -12.50
CA GLY A 306 -16.70 -7.82 -13.13
C GLY A 306 -15.56 -8.80 -12.86
N SER A 307 -14.39 -8.36 -12.36
CA SER A 307 -13.24 -9.25 -12.21
C SER A 307 -13.49 -10.39 -11.22
N GLU A 308 -13.27 -11.64 -11.65
CA GLU A 308 -13.42 -12.83 -10.82
C GLU A 308 -12.52 -12.77 -9.57
N VAL A 309 -11.29 -12.29 -9.72
CA VAL A 309 -10.32 -12.17 -8.63
C VAL A 309 -10.81 -11.18 -7.57
N PHE A 310 -11.34 -10.02 -7.99
CA PHE A 310 -11.94 -9.06 -7.07
C PHE A 310 -13.15 -9.65 -6.35
N ASN A 311 -14.03 -10.32 -7.07
CA ASN A 311 -15.24 -10.92 -6.48
C ASN A 311 -14.89 -12.03 -5.47
N LYS A 312 -13.87 -12.86 -5.75
CA LYS A 312 -13.36 -13.86 -4.79
C LYS A 312 -12.80 -13.22 -3.52
N LEU A 313 -12.07 -12.11 -3.63
CA LEU A 313 -11.51 -11.38 -2.48
C LEU A 313 -12.56 -10.62 -1.66
N ARG A 314 -13.64 -10.18 -2.30
CA ARG A 314 -14.77 -9.49 -1.67
C ARG A 314 -15.67 -10.42 -0.87
N ASP A 315 -15.75 -11.69 -1.26
CA ASP A 315 -16.43 -12.73 -0.51
C ASP A 315 -15.48 -13.44 0.47
N PHE A 316 -15.58 -13.06 1.75
CA PHE A 316 -14.69 -13.57 2.79
C PHE A 316 -14.88 -15.05 3.11
N ARG A 317 -15.98 -15.68 2.65
CA ARG A 317 -16.21 -17.12 2.82
C ARG A 317 -15.23 -17.96 1.98
N ASN A 318 -14.63 -17.36 0.96
CA ASN A 318 -13.64 -18.03 0.10
C ASN A 318 -12.26 -18.15 0.76
N TYR A 319 -12.00 -17.44 1.86
CA TYR A 319 -10.70 -17.47 2.51
C TYR A 319 -10.50 -18.82 3.20
N LYS A 320 -9.27 -19.35 3.12
CA LYS A 320 -8.90 -20.68 3.64
C LYS A 320 -8.01 -20.57 4.89
N GLY A 321 -7.60 -21.72 5.42
CA GLY A 321 -6.72 -21.83 6.58
C GLY A 321 -7.24 -21.10 7.83
N LYS A 322 -6.32 -20.53 8.60
CA LYS A 322 -6.57 -19.67 9.77
C LYS A 322 -7.45 -18.49 9.39
N CYS A 323 -7.18 -17.82 8.26
CA CYS A 323 -7.91 -16.62 7.86
C CYS A 323 -9.40 -16.88 7.64
N GLY A 324 -9.77 -18.01 7.01
CA GLY A 324 -11.16 -18.38 6.72
C GLY A 324 -12.06 -18.57 7.95
N ARG A 325 -11.47 -18.90 9.10
CA ARG A 325 -12.19 -19.12 10.37
C ARG A 325 -11.89 -18.08 11.44
N CYS A 326 -11.24 -16.98 11.07
CA CYS A 326 -10.77 -15.96 12.01
C CYS A 326 -11.84 -14.90 12.31
N GLU A 327 -12.07 -14.62 13.59
CA GLU A 327 -12.99 -13.58 14.06
C GLU A 327 -12.57 -12.16 13.60
N TYR A 328 -11.31 -11.97 13.21
CA TYR A 328 -10.78 -10.72 12.67
C TYR A 328 -10.82 -10.62 11.15
N ILE A 329 -11.45 -11.56 10.43
CA ILE A 329 -11.46 -11.58 8.95
C ILE A 329 -11.92 -10.25 8.35
N ARG A 330 -12.91 -9.58 8.96
CA ARG A 330 -13.46 -8.30 8.46
C ARG A 330 -12.51 -7.11 8.57
N VAL A 331 -11.46 -7.20 9.40
CA VAL A 331 -10.58 -6.06 9.72
C VAL A 331 -9.11 -6.33 9.43
N CYS A 332 -8.69 -7.59 9.38
CA CYS A 332 -7.34 -8.01 9.03
C CYS A 332 -7.35 -8.68 7.63
N GLY A 333 -7.75 -9.95 7.57
CA GLY A 333 -7.77 -10.75 6.35
C GLY A 333 -6.43 -11.25 5.84
N GLY A 334 -5.29 -10.88 6.46
CA GLY A 334 -3.95 -11.31 6.04
C GLY A 334 -3.52 -10.74 4.67
N CYS A 335 -2.21 -10.69 4.38
CA CYS A 335 -1.76 -10.22 3.07
C CYS A 335 -2.01 -11.33 2.04
N ARG A 336 -2.81 -11.01 1.01
CA ARG A 336 -3.15 -11.96 -0.06
C ARG A 336 -1.99 -12.22 -0.99
N ALA A 337 -1.13 -11.21 -1.17
CA ALA A 337 0.10 -11.35 -1.93
C ALA A 337 1.09 -12.32 -1.26
N ARG A 338 1.29 -12.24 0.07
CA ARG A 338 2.15 -13.22 0.79
C ARG A 338 1.56 -14.62 0.81
N ALA A 339 0.23 -14.74 0.95
CA ALA A 339 -0.43 -16.04 0.84
C ALA A 339 -0.15 -16.68 -0.54
N TYR A 340 -0.28 -15.90 -1.61
CA TYR A 340 0.01 -16.34 -2.97
C TYR A 340 1.49 -16.72 -3.17
N GLU A 341 2.44 -15.88 -2.77
CA GLU A 341 3.86 -16.21 -2.92
C GLU A 341 4.26 -17.47 -2.15
N ALA A 342 3.63 -17.73 -1.00
CA ALA A 342 3.95 -18.91 -0.19
C ALA A 342 3.28 -20.21 -0.68
N THR A 343 2.11 -20.13 -1.31
CA THR A 343 1.26 -21.32 -1.56
C THR A 343 0.78 -21.46 -3.00
N GLY A 344 0.91 -20.43 -3.84
CA GLY A 344 0.27 -20.33 -5.14
C GLY A 344 -1.22 -19.99 -5.09
N ASP A 345 -1.82 -19.79 -3.91
CA ASP A 345 -3.23 -19.44 -3.74
C ASP A 345 -3.39 -18.19 -2.86
N TYR A 346 -3.91 -17.11 -3.44
CA TYR A 346 -4.12 -15.84 -2.74
C TYR A 346 -5.25 -15.89 -1.70
N LEU A 347 -6.07 -16.95 -1.68
CA LEU A 347 -7.12 -17.17 -0.69
C LEU A 347 -6.63 -17.93 0.54
N GLU A 348 -5.41 -18.49 0.52
CA GLU A 348 -4.82 -19.18 1.66
C GLU A 348 -4.50 -18.25 2.84
N GLU A 349 -4.18 -18.85 3.98
CA GLU A 349 -3.81 -18.10 5.16
C GLU A 349 -2.53 -17.28 4.97
N GLU A 350 -2.43 -16.15 5.67
CA GLU A 350 -1.19 -15.39 5.72
C GLU A 350 -0.12 -16.15 6.53
N PRO A 351 1.01 -16.51 5.90
CA PRO A 351 1.99 -17.42 6.50
C PRO A 351 2.67 -16.83 7.75
N LEU A 352 2.83 -15.49 7.82
CA LEU A 352 3.51 -14.84 8.94
C LEU A 352 2.57 -14.53 10.13
N CYS A 353 1.33 -15.02 10.11
CA CYS A 353 0.38 -14.78 11.19
C CYS A 353 0.60 -15.77 12.35
N THR A 354 1.08 -15.27 13.49
CA THR A 354 1.24 -16.03 14.75
C THR A 354 -0.09 -16.25 15.49
N TYR A 355 -1.11 -15.46 15.16
CA TYR A 355 -2.42 -15.54 15.82
C TYR A 355 -3.12 -16.87 15.54
N LYS A 356 -3.68 -17.47 16.59
CA LYS A 356 -4.50 -18.68 16.52
C LYS A 356 -5.98 -18.31 16.72
N PRO A 357 -6.80 -18.33 15.65
CA PRO A 357 -8.23 -18.07 15.76
C PRO A 357 -8.93 -18.95 16.77
N LYS A 358 -9.82 -18.37 17.55
CA LYS A 358 -10.83 -19.15 18.27
C LYS A 358 -11.83 -19.64 17.23
N LYS A 359 -12.19 -20.92 17.24
CA LYS A 359 -13.11 -21.51 16.24
C LYS A 359 -14.30 -20.57 16.03
N HIS A 360 -14.57 -20.21 14.77
CA HIS A 360 -15.81 -19.54 14.39
C HIS A 360 -16.96 -20.54 14.62
N GLU A 361 -17.64 -20.45 15.76
CA GLU A 361 -18.97 -21.06 15.92
C GLU A 361 -19.90 -20.32 14.95
N GLY A 362 -20.11 -20.86 13.74
CA GLY A 362 -21.01 -20.25 12.76
C GLY A 362 -20.80 -20.57 11.28
N LEU A 363 -19.74 -21.29 10.91
CA LEU A 363 -19.55 -21.78 9.53
C LEU A 363 -19.29 -23.29 9.56
N THR A 364 -20.29 -24.07 9.97
CA THR A 364 -20.32 -25.49 9.63
C THR A 364 -20.64 -25.61 8.15
N SER A 365 -19.64 -25.97 7.35
CA SER A 365 -19.86 -26.63 6.07
C SER A 365 -20.51 -27.98 6.36
N GLU A 366 -21.84 -28.05 6.30
CA GLU A 366 -22.48 -29.34 6.03
C GLU A 366 -22.11 -29.72 4.59
N ARG A 367 -21.56 -30.94 4.48
CA ARG A 367 -21.10 -31.57 3.25
C ARG A 367 -22.28 -32.00 2.38
#